data_AF-A0AAT9HCN6-F1
#
_entry.id   AF-A0AAT9HCN6-F1
#
_cell.length_a   1.000
_cell.length_b   1.000
_cell.length_c   1.000
_cell.angle_alpha   90.00
_cell.angle_beta   90.00
_cell.angle_gamma   90.00
#
_symmetry.space_group_name_H-M   'P 1'
#
loop_
_entity.id
_entity.type
_entity.pdbx_description
1 polymer ?
#
loop_
_entity_poly.entity_id
_entity_poly.type
_entity_poly.pdbx_seq_one_letter_code
_entity_poly.pdbx_strand_id
1 'polypeptide(L)'
;MSPADGPHALAEIHPRMPLMLTPDRWDAWLDPARTDVGELRELLAPPPTGLMRAYPVATAVSNVRNNGPELLKELDGPEEGTLF
;
A
#
# COMPACT_ATOMS: atom_id res chain seq x y z
N MET A 1 9.12 14.49 -3.30
CA MET A 1 9.50 13.10 -3.69
C MET A 1 8.73 12.73 -4.95
N SER A 2 9.38 12.17 -5.97
CA SER A 2 8.85 12.03 -7.35
C SER A 2 7.96 10.79 -7.49
N PRO A 3 6.95 10.76 -8.40
CA PRO A 3 6.02 9.62 -8.56
C PRO A 3 6.64 8.31 -9.10
N ALA A 4 7.96 8.22 -9.25
CA ALA A 4 8.64 7.11 -9.92
C ALA A 4 8.98 5.92 -8.99
N ASP A 5 8.83 6.10 -7.68
CA ASP A 5 9.25 5.10 -6.71
C ASP A 5 8.09 4.14 -6.42
N GLY A 6 8.04 3.03 -7.17
CA GLY A 6 7.13 1.92 -6.89
C GLY A 6 7.44 1.20 -5.56
N PRO A 7 7.20 -0.13 -5.42
CA PRO A 7 7.20 -0.87 -4.15
C PRO A 7 8.46 -0.73 -3.27
N HIS A 8 9.55 -0.15 -3.77
CA HIS A 8 10.71 0.24 -2.96
C HIS A 8 10.35 1.27 -1.88
N ALA A 9 9.55 2.30 -2.19
CA ALA A 9 9.16 3.33 -1.20
C ALA A 9 8.32 2.78 -0.03
N LEU A 10 7.63 1.65 -0.24
CA LEU A 10 6.82 1.00 0.79
C LEU A 10 7.64 0.00 1.62
N ALA A 11 8.63 -0.66 1.02
CA ALA A 11 9.56 -1.52 1.74
C ALA A 11 10.39 -0.75 2.79
N GLU A 12 10.63 0.54 2.56
CA GLU A 12 11.25 1.45 3.53
C GLU A 12 10.38 1.71 4.77
N ILE A 13 9.05 1.61 4.63
CA ILE A 13 8.09 1.82 5.73
C ILE A 13 7.91 0.55 6.55
N HIS A 14 7.81 -0.61 5.88
CA HIS A 14 7.58 -1.88 6.55
C HIS A 14 8.08 -3.08 5.74
N PRO A 15 8.70 -4.11 6.36
CA PRO A 15 9.28 -5.26 5.67
C PRO A 15 8.26 -6.23 5.02
N ARG A 16 6.96 -5.95 5.15
CA ARG A 16 5.87 -6.77 4.60
C ARG A 16 4.91 -5.90 3.83
N MET A 17 4.46 -6.41 2.70
CA MET A 17 3.55 -5.74 1.77
C MET A 17 2.32 -6.59 1.50
N PRO A 18 1.11 -6.00 1.41
CA PRO A 18 -0.04 -6.71 0.87
C PRO A 18 0.21 -7.06 -0.60
N LEU A 19 -0.35 -8.18 -1.04
CA LEU A 19 -0.46 -8.49 -2.46
C LEU A 19 -1.54 -7.58 -3.07
N MET A 20 -1.13 -6.67 -3.94
CA MET A 20 -2.05 -5.84 -4.71
C MET A 20 -2.31 -6.49 -6.06
N LEU A 21 -3.59 -6.67 -6.39
CA LEU A 21 -4.04 -7.23 -7.67
C LEU A 21 -4.59 -6.11 -8.56
N THR A 22 -4.09 -6.03 -9.78
CA THR A 22 -4.63 -5.13 -10.80
C THR A 22 -6.00 -5.64 -11.29
N PRO A 23 -6.88 -4.75 -11.79
CA PRO A 23 -8.25 -5.12 -12.16
C PRO A 23 -8.37 -6.29 -13.15
N ASP A 24 -7.42 -6.40 -14.09
CA ASP A 24 -7.35 -7.49 -15.07
C ASP A 24 -7.11 -8.88 -14.46
N ARG A 25 -6.73 -8.94 -13.17
CA ARG A 25 -6.45 -10.19 -12.45
C ARG A 25 -7.56 -10.57 -11.46
N TRP A 26 -8.58 -9.73 -11.29
CA TRP A 26 -9.62 -9.95 -10.29
C TRP A 26 -10.47 -11.18 -10.59
N ASP A 27 -10.93 -11.35 -11.83
CA ASP A 27 -11.75 -12.51 -12.23
C ASP A 27 -11.00 -13.82 -11.94
N ALA A 28 -9.74 -13.85 -12.36
CA ALA A 28 -8.82 -14.97 -12.14
C ALA A 28 -8.56 -15.28 -10.66
N TRP A 29 -8.64 -14.28 -9.78
CA TRP A 29 -8.43 -14.42 -8.32
C TRP A 29 -9.70 -14.83 -7.58
N LEU A 30 -10.86 -14.35 -8.03
CA LEU A 30 -12.16 -14.57 -7.40
C LEU A 30 -12.86 -15.84 -7.90
N ASP A 31 -12.37 -16.49 -8.96
CA ASP A 31 -12.94 -17.73 -9.50
C ASP A 31 -12.75 -18.93 -8.54
N PRO A 32 -13.82 -19.45 -7.91
CA PRO A 32 -13.73 -20.58 -6.99
C PRO A 32 -13.44 -21.91 -7.71
N ALA A 33 -13.62 -22.01 -9.02
CA ALA A 33 -13.30 -23.21 -9.79
C ALA A 33 -11.78 -23.34 -10.03
N ARG A 34 -11.03 -22.25 -9.89
CA ARG A 34 -9.60 -22.21 -10.12
C ARG A 34 -8.85 -22.77 -8.92
N THR A 35 -8.54 -24.06 -8.98
CA THR A 35 -7.95 -24.83 -7.87
C THR A 35 -6.53 -25.30 -8.14
N ASP A 36 -6.00 -25.07 -9.36
CA ASP A 36 -4.62 -25.38 -9.69
C ASP A 36 -3.64 -24.45 -8.95
N VAL A 37 -2.80 -25.05 -8.10
CA VAL A 37 -1.85 -24.30 -7.25
C VAL A 37 -0.76 -23.61 -8.07
N GLY A 38 -0.38 -24.16 -9.22
CA GLY A 38 0.62 -23.57 -10.11
C GLY A 38 0.09 -22.25 -10.69
N GLU A 39 -1.11 -22.30 -11.24
CA GLU A 39 -1.80 -21.13 -11.78
C GLU A 39 -2.07 -20.05 -10.71
N LEU A 40 -2.46 -20.45 -9.50
CA LEU A 40 -2.66 -19.50 -8.40
C LEU A 40 -1.36 -18.82 -7.97
N ARG A 41 -0.21 -19.53 -8.02
CA ARG A 41 1.09 -18.93 -7.69
C ARG A 41 1.49 -17.83 -8.66
N GLU A 42 1.10 -17.93 -9.92
CA GLU A 42 1.35 -16.87 -10.90
C GLU A 42 0.63 -15.57 -10.51
N LEU A 43 -0.51 -15.66 -9.81
CA LEU A 43 -1.24 -14.51 -9.26
C LEU A 43 -0.48 -13.78 -8.14
N LEU A 44 0.45 -14.43 -7.46
CA LEU A 44 1.15 -13.89 -6.28
C LEU A 44 2.35 -12.98 -6.62
N ALA A 45 2.46 -12.53 -7.87
CA ALA A 45 3.49 -11.59 -8.29
C ALA A 45 3.21 -10.16 -7.78
N PRO A 46 4.25 -9.41 -7.35
CA PRO A 46 4.10 -7.99 -7.03
C PRO A 46 3.57 -7.19 -8.23
N PRO A 47 2.77 -6.13 -8.00
CA PRO A 47 2.30 -5.27 -9.08
C PRO A 47 3.45 -4.45 -9.70
N PRO A 48 3.27 -3.92 -10.91
CA PRO A 48 4.20 -2.97 -11.51
C PRO A 48 4.56 -1.80 -10.58
N THR A 49 5.78 -1.28 -10.75
CA THR A 49 6.23 -0.09 -10.02
C THR A 49 5.43 1.16 -10.43
N GLY A 50 5.36 2.17 -9.56
CA GLY A 50 4.65 3.43 -9.84
C GLY A 50 3.12 3.40 -9.64
N LEU A 51 2.55 2.26 -9.23
CA LEU A 51 1.11 2.16 -8.92
C LEU A 51 0.73 2.62 -7.51
N MET A 52 1.71 2.90 -6.65
CA MET A 52 1.49 3.27 -5.26
C MET A 52 2.32 4.50 -4.89
N ARG A 53 1.76 5.32 -4.00
CA ARG A 53 2.44 6.43 -3.32
C ARG A 53 2.15 6.33 -1.84
N ALA A 54 3.18 6.51 -1.01
CA ALA A 54 3.06 6.63 0.44
C ALA A 54 3.30 8.09 0.87
N TYR A 55 2.64 8.50 1.94
CA TYR A 55 2.81 9.82 2.55
C TYR A 55 2.47 9.76 4.06
N PRO A 56 3.06 10.65 4.89
CA PRO A 56 2.77 10.67 6.32
C PRO A 56 1.38 11.23 6.62
N VAL A 57 0.73 10.68 7.64
CA VAL A 57 -0.56 11.14 8.19
C VAL A 57 -0.47 11.34 9.70
N ALA A 58 -1.46 12.01 10.29
CA ALA A 58 -1.50 12.26 11.72
C ALA A 58 -1.57 10.96 12.55
N THR A 59 -0.92 10.95 13.72
CA THR A 59 -0.91 9.80 14.64
C THR A 59 -2.29 9.43 15.19
N ALA A 60 -3.28 10.31 15.07
CA ALA A 60 -4.67 10.05 15.40
C ALA A 60 -5.24 8.79 14.70
N VAL A 61 -4.69 8.40 13.54
CA VAL A 61 -5.06 7.16 12.82
C VAL A 61 -4.82 5.88 13.63
N SER A 62 -3.92 5.92 14.62
CA SER A 62 -3.62 4.76 15.47
C SER A 62 -4.74 4.40 16.45
N ASN A 63 -5.70 5.31 16.69
CA ASN A 63 -6.84 5.06 17.56
C ASN A 63 -8.07 4.65 16.74
N VAL A 64 -8.45 3.37 16.84
CA VAL A 64 -9.57 2.75 16.10
C VAL A 64 -10.94 3.39 16.30
N ARG A 65 -11.11 4.25 17.32
CA ARG A 65 -12.35 5.00 17.54
C ARG A 65 -12.50 6.17 16.57
N ASN A 66 -11.41 6.64 15.97
CA ASN A 66 -11.43 7.72 14.99
C ASN A 66 -11.77 7.16 13.61
N ASN A 67 -12.67 7.79 12.87
CA ASN A 67 -13.08 7.35 11.53
C ASN A 67 -13.44 8.52 10.58
N GLY A 68 -12.84 9.69 10.80
CA GLY A 68 -13.09 10.86 9.97
C GLY A 68 -12.13 10.94 8.77
N PRO A 69 -12.50 11.68 7.71
CA PRO A 69 -11.69 11.82 6.50
C PRO A 69 -10.33 12.48 6.75
N GLU A 70 -10.19 13.26 7.83
CA GLU A 70 -8.94 13.91 8.25
C GLU A 70 -7.81 12.92 8.53
N LEU A 71 -8.13 11.66 8.83
CA LEU A 71 -7.14 10.61 9.09
C LEU A 71 -6.30 10.25 7.86
N LEU A 72 -6.78 10.60 6.66
CA LEU A 72 -6.07 10.41 5.39
C LEU A 72 -5.42 11.69 4.87
N LYS A 73 -5.50 12.79 5.62
CA LYS A 73 -4.89 14.06 5.21
C LYS A 73 -3.37 13.94 5.27
N GLU A 74 -2.71 14.17 4.13
CA GLU A 74 -1.26 14.27 4.03
C GLU A 74 -0.78 15.41 4.96
N LEU A 75 0.19 15.09 5.81
CA LEU A 75 0.89 16.11 6.57
C LEU A 75 1.83 16.85 5.63
N ASP A 76 1.83 18.17 5.71
CA ASP A 76 2.98 18.94 5.22
C ASP A 76 4.20 18.39 5.97
N GLY A 77 5.25 18.00 5.22
CA GLY A 77 6.44 17.35 5.77
C GLY A 77 6.96 18.08 7.01
N PRO A 78 7.71 17.41 7.91
CA PRO A 78 7.94 17.92 9.25
C PRO A 78 8.36 19.39 9.19
N GLU A 79 7.62 20.29 9.87
CA GLU A 79 8.33 21.45 10.41
C GLU A 79 9.50 20.83 11.17
N GLU A 80 10.73 21.24 10.88
CA GLU A 80 11.91 20.85 11.63
C GLU A 80 11.68 21.23 13.10
N GLY A 81 10.98 20.35 13.80
CA GLY A 81 10.69 20.43 15.21
C GLY A 81 12.01 20.14 15.88
N THR A 82 12.78 21.20 16.04
CA THR A 82 13.95 21.30 16.89
C THR A 82 13.66 20.53 18.18
N LEU A 83 14.18 19.31 18.29
CA LEU A 83 14.15 18.51 19.49
C LEU A 83 15.49 17.78 19.58
N PHE A 84 16.44 18.54 20.14
CA PHE A 84 17.79 18.22 20.61
C PHE A 84 18.91 18.17 19.58
#